data_AF-A0A960UAM0-F1
#
_entry.id   AF-A0A960UAM0-F1
#
_cell.length_a   1.000
_cell.length_b   1.000
_cell.length_c   1.000
_cell.angle_alpha   90.00
_cell.angle_beta   90.00
_cell.angle_gamma   90.00
#
_symmetry.space_group_name_H-M   'P 1'
#
loop_
_entity.id
_entity.type
_entity.pdbx_description
1 polymer ?
#
loop_
_entity_poly.entity_id
_entity_poly.type
_entity_poly.pdbx_seq_one_letter_code
_entity_poly.pdbx_strand_id
1 'polypeptide(L)'
;KTVKDAITLIGVKTVKNLVILQSVKNTQKLAPGEVFSKYLKELPILTALIAFDIATPFGLKTIRDEAFLSALLYKIGMTILAINFKDRYAKVINASEKQLKELILIEKNEFKISSVELGLKVFKAWNMPETMKSVIEKQGFSPHEIGEVTDLNRLTRVSEALAKKMIGIYLNPVEEKIVSEVIKHYGEEEETISEIFGEDYYEMIQDHPFFEITMKV
;
A
#
# COMPACT_ATOMS: atom_id res chain seq x y z
N LYS A 1 -9.07 21.28 9.93
CA LYS A 1 -9.60 19.94 10.30
C LYS A 1 -8.44 18.99 10.23
N THR A 2 -8.05 18.41 11.36
CA THR A 2 -6.79 17.68 11.54
C THR A 2 -7.01 16.18 11.44
N VAL A 3 -5.92 15.46 11.21
CA VAL A 3 -5.82 14.00 11.21
C VAL A 3 -6.20 13.41 12.58
N LYS A 4 -5.90 14.16 13.66
CA LYS A 4 -6.44 13.90 14.99
C LYS A 4 -7.97 13.85 14.97
N ASP A 5 -8.63 14.79 14.29
CA ASP A 5 -10.09 14.79 14.18
C ASP A 5 -10.62 13.58 13.39
N ALA A 6 -9.90 13.10 12.37
CA ALA A 6 -10.28 11.91 11.59
C ALA A 6 -10.08 10.59 12.37
N ILE A 7 -8.99 10.46 13.13
CA ILE A 7 -8.73 9.33 14.04
C ILE A 7 -9.71 9.35 15.22
N THR A 8 -10.16 10.54 15.66
CA THR A 8 -11.19 10.69 16.68
C THR A 8 -12.60 10.40 16.12
N LEU A 9 -12.85 10.71 14.84
CA LEU A 9 -14.12 10.43 14.15
C LEU A 9 -14.36 8.94 13.91
N ILE A 10 -13.31 8.20 13.55
CA ILE A 10 -13.40 6.77 13.20
C ILE A 10 -13.12 5.89 14.42
N GLY A 11 -12.22 6.33 15.31
CA GLY A 11 -11.75 5.55 16.45
C GLY A 11 -10.73 4.49 16.03
N VAL A 12 -9.62 4.39 16.76
CA VAL A 12 -8.59 3.34 16.63
C VAL A 12 -9.21 1.93 16.60
N LYS A 13 -10.34 1.75 17.30
CA LYS A 13 -11.13 0.52 17.31
C LYS A 13 -11.78 0.19 15.96
N THR A 14 -12.26 1.17 15.21
CA THR A 14 -12.89 0.95 13.89
C THR A 14 -11.85 0.75 12.79
N VAL A 15 -10.73 1.47 12.85
CA VAL A 15 -9.56 1.17 11.99
C VAL A 15 -9.06 -0.24 12.26
N LYS A 16 -8.83 -0.60 13.52
CA LYS A 16 -8.47 -1.96 13.93
C LYS A 16 -9.51 -2.98 13.47
N ASN A 17 -10.81 -2.67 13.56
CA ASN A 17 -11.87 -3.55 13.08
C ASN A 17 -11.95 -3.63 11.55
N LEU A 18 -11.59 -2.59 10.79
CA LEU A 18 -11.55 -2.60 9.32
C LEU A 18 -10.36 -3.41 8.81
N VAL A 19 -9.20 -3.25 9.43
CA VAL A 19 -8.01 -4.08 9.21
C VAL A 19 -8.30 -5.54 9.55
N ILE A 20 -8.92 -5.81 10.70
CA ILE A 20 -9.34 -7.16 11.10
C ILE A 20 -10.46 -7.69 10.19
N LEU A 21 -11.41 -6.88 9.74
CA LEU A 21 -12.46 -7.32 8.80
C LEU A 21 -11.90 -7.66 7.42
N GLN A 22 -10.90 -6.90 6.96
CA GLN A 22 -10.17 -7.16 5.72
C GLN A 22 -9.31 -8.44 5.83
N SER A 23 -8.67 -8.66 6.99
CA SER A 23 -7.83 -9.83 7.25
C SER A 23 -8.58 -11.09 7.67
N VAL A 24 -9.78 -11.02 8.27
CA VAL A 24 -10.41 -12.19 8.95
C VAL A 24 -11.56 -12.83 8.18
N LYS A 25 -12.38 -12.10 7.40
CA LYS A 25 -13.62 -12.69 6.87
C LYS A 25 -13.57 -13.24 5.45
N ASN A 26 -12.61 -12.82 4.61
CA ASN A 26 -12.61 -13.21 3.20
C ASN A 26 -11.36 -13.96 2.72
N THR A 27 -10.26 -13.96 3.48
CA THR A 27 -8.96 -14.55 3.10
C THR A 27 -8.91 -16.08 3.23
N GLN A 28 -9.66 -16.69 4.15
CA GLN A 28 -9.68 -18.16 4.31
C GLN A 28 -10.21 -18.94 3.10
N LYS A 29 -10.84 -18.27 2.12
CA LYS A 29 -11.31 -18.90 0.86
C LYS A 29 -10.58 -18.38 -0.39
N LEU A 30 -9.61 -17.49 -0.26
CA LEU A 30 -8.87 -16.90 -1.37
C LEU A 30 -7.65 -17.75 -1.75
N ALA A 31 -7.83 -18.81 -2.54
CA ALA A 31 -6.72 -19.40 -3.30
C ALA A 31 -6.91 -19.19 -4.80
N PRO A 32 -6.06 -18.35 -5.38
CA PRO A 32 -5.50 -18.59 -6.70
C PRO A 32 -4.01 -18.17 -6.77
N GLY A 33 -3.12 -18.96 -6.17
CA GLY A 33 -1.66 -18.87 -6.36
C GLY A 33 -0.89 -17.88 -5.47
N GLU A 34 0.42 -18.09 -5.40
CA GLU A 34 1.38 -17.33 -4.57
C GLU A 34 1.37 -15.82 -4.86
N VAL A 35 1.39 -15.45 -6.15
CA VAL A 35 1.38 -14.04 -6.60
C VAL A 35 0.15 -13.30 -6.08
N PHE A 36 -1.02 -13.94 -6.08
CA PHE A 36 -2.24 -13.31 -5.58
C PHE A 36 -2.19 -13.05 -4.08
N SER A 37 -1.60 -13.97 -3.31
CA SER A 37 -1.39 -13.81 -1.87
C SER A 37 -0.46 -12.64 -1.58
N LYS A 38 0.69 -12.57 -2.28
CA LYS A 38 1.65 -11.46 -2.14
C LYS A 38 0.98 -10.10 -2.33
N TYR A 39 0.19 -9.94 -3.39
CA TYR A 39 -0.44 -8.66 -3.72
C TYR A 39 -1.58 -8.22 -2.79
N LEU A 40 -2.34 -9.16 -2.23
CA LEU A 40 -3.55 -8.83 -1.45
C LEU A 40 -3.42 -9.02 0.06
N LYS A 41 -2.42 -9.79 0.52
CA LYS A 41 -2.15 -10.02 1.93
C LYS A 41 -0.86 -9.36 2.38
N GLU A 42 0.28 -9.78 1.84
CA GLU A 42 1.61 -9.38 2.32
C GLU A 42 1.92 -7.91 1.97
N LEU A 43 1.73 -7.53 0.71
CA LEU A 43 2.09 -6.19 0.24
C LEU A 43 1.37 -5.07 1.01
N PRO A 44 0.04 -5.09 1.23
CA PRO A 44 -0.64 -4.00 1.95
C PRO A 44 -0.16 -3.83 3.39
N ILE A 45 0.02 -4.93 4.14
CA ILE A 45 0.43 -4.84 5.54
C ILE A 45 1.90 -4.42 5.66
N LEU A 46 2.77 -4.94 4.80
CA LEU A 46 4.18 -4.58 4.78
C LEU A 46 4.38 -3.12 4.39
N THR A 47 3.65 -2.65 3.37
CA THR A 47 3.64 -1.23 2.97
C THR A 47 3.21 -0.33 4.12
N ALA A 48 2.21 -0.73 4.90
CA ALA A 48 1.73 0.04 6.05
C ALA A 48 2.77 0.13 7.17
N LEU A 49 3.40 -1.01 7.52
CA LEU A 49 4.43 -1.07 8.56
C LEU A 49 5.68 -0.27 8.17
N ILE A 50 6.15 -0.42 6.93
CA ILE A 50 7.27 0.39 6.43
C ILE A 50 6.92 1.88 6.44
N ALA A 51 5.71 2.26 6.01
CA ALA A 51 5.28 3.67 6.02
C ALA A 51 5.26 4.27 7.43
N PHE A 52 4.96 3.46 8.43
CA PHE A 52 5.01 3.86 9.84
C PHE A 52 6.45 4.09 10.33
N ASP A 53 7.35 3.17 9.99
CA ASP A 53 8.73 3.20 10.46
C ASP A 53 9.57 4.26 9.71
N ILE A 54 9.47 4.32 8.37
CA ILE A 54 10.23 5.24 7.51
C ILE A 54 9.85 6.71 7.71
N ALA A 55 8.67 6.98 8.28
CA ALA A 55 8.30 8.32 8.68
C ALA A 55 9.24 8.90 9.75
N THR A 56 9.94 8.07 10.54
CA THR A 56 10.87 8.54 11.57
C THR A 56 12.17 9.12 10.99
N PRO A 57 12.96 8.39 10.16
CA PRO A 57 14.16 8.95 9.55
C PRO A 57 13.84 10.17 8.69
N PHE A 58 12.69 10.21 8.01
CA PHE A 58 12.29 11.39 7.22
C PHE A 58 11.81 12.60 8.05
N GLY A 59 11.89 12.56 9.39
CA GLY A 59 11.45 13.66 10.26
C GLY A 59 9.93 13.86 10.33
N LEU A 60 9.15 12.87 9.88
CA LEU A 60 7.69 12.88 9.75
C LEU A 60 6.98 12.05 10.82
N LYS A 61 7.62 11.85 11.98
CA LYS A 61 7.09 11.04 13.09
C LYS A 61 5.67 11.43 13.53
N THR A 62 5.27 12.69 13.35
CA THR A 62 3.95 13.21 13.72
C THR A 62 2.80 12.68 12.86
N ILE A 63 3.07 12.21 11.64
CA ILE A 63 2.06 11.72 10.68
C ILE A 63 2.14 10.20 10.46
N ARG A 64 3.01 9.48 11.16
CA ARG A 64 3.25 8.03 10.95
C ARG A 64 1.99 7.16 11.08
N ASP A 65 1.06 7.52 11.98
CA ASP A 65 -0.19 6.78 12.18
C ASP A 65 -1.13 6.95 10.97
N GLU A 66 -1.15 8.15 10.37
CA GLU A 66 -1.90 8.42 9.14
C GLU A 66 -1.23 7.77 7.93
N ALA A 67 0.10 7.76 7.88
CA ALA A 67 0.87 7.06 6.86
C ALA A 67 0.55 5.56 6.89
N PHE A 68 0.59 4.93 8.06
CA PHE A 68 0.19 3.53 8.25
C PHE A 68 -1.22 3.27 7.71
N LEU A 69 -2.20 4.07 8.14
CA LEU A 69 -3.59 3.88 7.73
C LEU A 69 -3.81 4.09 6.23
N SER A 70 -3.19 5.12 5.66
CA SER A 70 -3.29 5.43 4.23
C SER A 70 -2.68 4.32 3.39
N ALA A 71 -1.47 3.88 3.76
CA ALA A 71 -0.74 2.80 3.10
C ALA A 71 -1.46 1.44 3.19
N LEU A 72 -2.18 1.18 4.28
CA LEU A 72 -2.93 -0.07 4.43
C LEU A 72 -4.19 -0.11 3.55
N LEU A 73 -4.86 1.03 3.38
CA LEU A 73 -6.17 1.11 2.75
C LEU A 73 -6.14 1.56 1.29
N TYR A 74 -5.06 2.16 0.77
CA TYR A 74 -5.08 2.75 -0.57
C TYR A 74 -5.37 1.72 -1.70
N LYS A 75 -5.02 0.45 -1.49
CA LYS A 75 -5.34 -0.67 -2.40
C LYS A 75 -6.65 -1.40 -2.09
N ILE A 76 -7.57 -0.82 -1.29
CA ILE A 76 -8.86 -1.44 -0.95
C ILE A 76 -9.67 -1.84 -2.19
N GLY A 77 -9.55 -1.11 -3.30
CA GLY A 77 -10.19 -1.48 -4.56
C GLY A 77 -9.72 -2.82 -5.13
N MET A 78 -8.44 -3.18 -4.95
CA MET A 78 -7.94 -4.51 -5.33
C MET A 78 -8.62 -5.60 -4.49
N THR A 79 -8.77 -5.35 -3.19
CA THR A 79 -9.47 -6.27 -2.28
C THR A 79 -10.93 -6.47 -2.70
N ILE A 80 -11.63 -5.39 -3.07
CA ILE A 80 -13.03 -5.49 -3.51
C ILE A 80 -13.15 -6.28 -4.81
N LEU A 81 -12.29 -6.02 -5.81
CA LEU A 81 -12.28 -6.81 -7.04
C LEU A 81 -11.96 -8.28 -6.77
N ALA A 82 -11.03 -8.57 -5.87
CA ALA A 82 -10.65 -9.92 -5.46
C ALA A 82 -11.81 -10.68 -4.77
N ILE A 83 -12.56 -10.01 -3.89
CA ILE A 83 -13.70 -10.61 -3.19
C ILE A 83 -14.83 -10.94 -4.16
N ASN A 84 -15.15 -10.03 -5.07
CA ASN A 84 -16.29 -10.18 -5.98
C ASN A 84 -15.98 -11.04 -7.21
N PHE A 85 -14.71 -11.07 -7.65
CA PHE A 85 -14.29 -11.71 -8.90
C PHE A 85 -13.01 -12.54 -8.75
N LYS A 86 -12.86 -13.26 -7.64
CA LYS A 86 -11.66 -14.00 -7.23
C LYS A 86 -10.83 -14.59 -8.38
N ASP A 87 -11.37 -15.57 -9.12
CA ASP A 87 -10.59 -16.30 -10.14
C ASP A 87 -10.23 -15.43 -11.34
N ARG A 88 -11.09 -14.46 -11.70
CA ARG A 88 -10.82 -13.51 -12.78
C ARG A 88 -9.75 -12.51 -12.36
N TYR A 89 -9.87 -11.96 -11.15
CA TYR A 89 -8.91 -10.99 -10.63
C TYR A 89 -7.53 -11.62 -10.43
N ALA A 90 -7.48 -12.89 -10.04
CA ALA A 90 -6.24 -13.65 -10.00
C ALA A 90 -5.52 -13.73 -11.35
N LYS A 91 -6.27 -13.97 -12.43
CA LYS A 91 -5.71 -13.97 -13.79
C LYS A 91 -5.21 -12.57 -14.18
N VAL A 92 -5.90 -11.52 -13.76
CA VAL A 92 -5.51 -10.13 -13.98
C VAL A 92 -4.20 -9.79 -13.27
N ILE A 93 -4.04 -10.12 -11.98
CA ILE A 93 -2.78 -9.89 -11.25
C ILE A 93 -1.64 -10.69 -11.89
N ASN A 94 -1.85 -11.97 -12.17
CA ASN A 94 -0.84 -12.81 -12.82
C ASN A 94 -0.44 -12.31 -14.22
N ALA A 95 -1.38 -11.74 -14.98
CA ALA A 95 -1.10 -11.15 -16.28
C ALA A 95 -0.28 -9.85 -16.16
N SER A 96 -0.55 -9.03 -15.14
CA SER A 96 0.22 -7.81 -14.86
C SER A 96 1.68 -8.14 -14.57
N GLU A 97 1.92 -9.13 -13.71
CA GLU A 97 3.28 -9.60 -13.38
C GLU A 97 4.01 -10.21 -14.59
N LYS A 98 3.35 -11.13 -15.31
CA LYS A 98 4.01 -11.85 -16.42
C LYS A 98 4.27 -10.99 -17.65
N GLN A 99 3.39 -10.01 -17.91
CA GLN A 99 3.47 -9.18 -19.11
C GLN A 99 4.09 -7.80 -18.83
N LEU A 100 4.44 -7.52 -17.57
CA LEU A 100 4.91 -6.21 -17.11
C LEU A 100 4.00 -5.06 -17.58
N LYS A 101 2.70 -5.35 -17.66
CA LYS A 101 1.67 -4.40 -18.09
C LYS A 101 1.06 -3.75 -16.87
N GLU A 102 0.73 -2.47 -17.03
CA GLU A 102 0.03 -1.70 -15.99
C GLU A 102 -1.27 -2.39 -15.59
N LEU A 103 -1.37 -2.76 -14.30
CA LEU A 103 -2.53 -3.43 -13.73
C LEU A 103 -3.84 -2.69 -14.05
N ILE A 104 -3.82 -1.35 -13.98
CA ILE A 104 -4.97 -0.48 -14.26
C ILE A 104 -5.54 -0.73 -15.66
N LEU A 105 -4.69 -0.91 -16.68
CA LEU A 105 -5.14 -1.14 -18.05
C LEU A 105 -5.80 -2.50 -18.18
N ILE A 106 -5.22 -3.54 -17.55
CA ILE A 106 -5.79 -4.89 -17.57
C ILE A 106 -7.14 -4.90 -16.83
N GLU A 107 -7.22 -4.24 -15.68
CA GLU A 107 -8.46 -4.11 -14.91
C GLU A 107 -9.55 -3.40 -15.70
N LYS A 108 -9.25 -2.27 -16.36
CA LYS A 108 -10.22 -1.55 -17.19
C LYS A 108 -10.69 -2.40 -18.37
N ASN A 109 -9.82 -3.21 -18.96
CA ASN A 109 -10.22 -4.11 -20.04
C ASN A 109 -11.19 -5.19 -19.56
N GLU A 110 -10.89 -5.83 -18.43
CA GLU A 110 -11.62 -6.98 -17.88
C GLU A 110 -12.92 -6.59 -17.13
N PHE A 111 -12.89 -5.50 -16.36
CA PHE A 111 -13.98 -5.11 -15.45
C PHE A 111 -14.63 -3.77 -15.80
N LYS A 112 -14.10 -3.03 -16.78
CA LYS A 112 -14.53 -1.66 -17.15
C LYS A 112 -14.36 -0.63 -16.02
N ILE A 113 -13.66 -0.99 -14.96
CA ILE A 113 -13.30 -0.15 -13.83
C ILE A 113 -11.97 -0.64 -13.25
N SER A 114 -11.12 0.29 -12.84
CA SER A 114 -9.87 -0.01 -12.13
C SER A 114 -10.06 -0.12 -10.62
N SER A 115 -9.14 -0.81 -9.96
CA SER A 115 -9.03 -0.84 -8.50
C SER A 115 -8.86 0.56 -7.91
N VAL A 116 -8.14 1.45 -8.61
CA VAL A 116 -7.97 2.86 -8.23
C VAL A 116 -9.32 3.60 -8.19
N GLU A 117 -10.08 3.54 -9.28
CA GLU A 117 -11.41 4.17 -9.36
C GLU A 117 -12.37 3.61 -8.31
N LEU A 118 -12.31 2.30 -8.05
CA LEU A 118 -13.13 1.64 -7.05
C LEU A 118 -12.75 2.06 -5.63
N GLY A 119 -11.45 2.11 -5.31
CA GLY A 119 -10.94 2.59 -4.02
C GLY A 119 -11.34 4.03 -3.73
N LEU A 120 -11.27 4.91 -4.74
CA LEU A 120 -11.72 6.30 -4.61
C LEU A 120 -13.22 6.42 -4.34
N LYS A 121 -14.05 5.60 -5.00
CA LYS A 121 -15.50 5.57 -4.73
C LYS A 121 -15.77 5.17 -3.27
N VAL A 122 -15.02 4.21 -2.74
CA VAL A 122 -15.14 3.79 -1.33
C VAL A 122 -14.71 4.90 -0.38
N PHE A 123 -13.55 5.53 -0.61
CA PHE A 123 -13.07 6.62 0.24
C PHE A 123 -14.01 7.83 0.22
N LYS A 124 -14.65 8.10 -0.93
CA LYS A 124 -15.71 9.12 -1.02
C LYS A 124 -16.95 8.72 -0.22
N ALA A 125 -17.41 7.47 -0.33
CA ALA A 125 -18.56 6.97 0.43
C ALA A 125 -18.32 6.96 1.95
N TRP A 126 -17.09 6.71 2.38
CA TRP A 126 -16.68 6.74 3.79
C TRP A 126 -16.35 8.15 4.30
N ASN A 127 -16.45 9.17 3.44
CA ASN A 127 -16.10 10.56 3.76
C ASN A 127 -14.67 10.70 4.34
N MET A 128 -13.72 9.96 3.75
CA MET A 128 -12.32 10.00 4.17
C MET A 128 -11.67 11.37 3.88
N PRO A 129 -10.59 11.74 4.60
CA PRO A 129 -9.83 12.97 4.32
C PRO A 129 -9.32 13.06 2.87
N GLU A 130 -9.25 14.28 2.32
CA GLU A 130 -8.69 14.52 0.98
C GLU A 130 -7.23 14.10 0.87
N THR A 131 -6.46 14.22 1.95
CA THR A 131 -5.07 13.74 2.04
C THR A 131 -4.98 12.24 1.75
N MET A 132 -5.88 11.44 2.33
CA MET A 132 -5.95 9.99 2.11
C MET A 132 -6.49 9.62 0.72
N LYS A 133 -7.46 10.38 0.18
CA LYS A 133 -7.93 10.19 -1.21
C LYS A 133 -6.80 10.44 -2.19
N SER A 134 -6.00 11.49 -1.96
CA SER A 134 -4.83 11.83 -2.79
C SER A 134 -3.83 10.67 -2.86
N VAL A 135 -3.64 9.88 -1.79
CA VAL A 135 -2.77 8.68 -1.82
C VAL A 135 -3.19 7.70 -2.91
N ILE A 136 -4.50 7.50 -3.10
CA ILE A 136 -5.02 6.63 -4.17
C ILE A 136 -4.91 7.32 -5.53
N GLU A 137 -5.28 8.60 -5.64
CA GLU A 137 -5.29 9.36 -6.91
C GLU A 137 -3.90 9.52 -7.50
N LYS A 138 -2.91 9.80 -6.66
CA LYS A 138 -1.53 10.10 -7.04
C LYS A 138 -0.59 8.92 -6.83
N GLN A 139 -1.07 7.69 -6.65
CA GLN A 139 -0.19 6.52 -6.44
C GLN A 139 0.81 6.27 -7.59
N GLY A 140 0.55 6.82 -8.78
CA GLY A 140 1.42 6.75 -9.95
C GLY A 140 2.18 8.05 -10.25
N PHE A 141 2.35 8.96 -9.28
CA PHE A 141 3.08 10.21 -9.51
C PHE A 141 4.50 9.93 -10.01
N SER A 142 4.97 10.81 -10.88
CA SER A 142 6.27 10.73 -11.53
C SER A 142 7.35 11.52 -10.77
N PRO A 143 8.65 11.32 -11.06
CA PRO A 143 9.71 11.99 -10.30
C PRO A 143 9.64 13.52 -10.30
N HIS A 144 9.09 14.13 -11.37
CA HIS A 144 8.95 15.59 -11.43
C HIS A 144 7.80 16.13 -10.57
N GLU A 145 6.82 15.28 -10.22
CA GLU A 145 5.69 15.65 -9.34
C GLU A 145 6.03 15.49 -7.85
N ILE A 146 7.24 15.05 -7.50
CA ILE A 146 7.62 14.81 -6.10
C ILE A 146 7.39 16.05 -5.24
N GLY A 147 7.72 17.25 -5.72
CA GLY A 147 7.48 18.49 -4.98
C GLY A 147 6.01 18.89 -4.82
N GLU A 148 5.12 18.33 -5.63
CA GLU A 148 3.70 18.71 -5.71
C GLU A 148 2.78 17.79 -4.89
N VAL A 149 3.22 16.55 -4.64
CA VAL A 149 2.46 15.57 -3.85
C VAL A 149 2.66 15.76 -2.34
N THR A 150 1.77 15.18 -1.54
CA THR A 150 1.86 15.26 -0.06
C THR A 150 2.88 14.28 0.50
N ASP A 151 3.28 14.47 1.75
CA ASP A 151 4.16 13.52 2.45
C ASP A 151 3.56 12.12 2.52
N LEU A 152 2.23 11.99 2.69
CA LEU A 152 1.55 10.69 2.67
C LEU A 152 1.67 9.98 1.32
N ASN A 153 1.63 10.74 0.22
CA ASN A 153 1.84 10.18 -1.11
C ASN A 153 3.26 9.60 -1.21
N ARG A 154 4.27 10.39 -0.82
CA ARG A 154 5.69 10.00 -0.88
C ARG A 154 5.97 8.79 0.01
N LEU A 155 5.53 8.84 1.27
CA LEU A 155 5.68 7.75 2.24
C LEU A 155 5.03 6.46 1.74
N THR A 156 3.80 6.52 1.24
CA THR A 156 3.11 5.31 0.74
C THR A 156 3.84 4.73 -0.47
N ARG A 157 4.29 5.58 -1.40
CA ARG A 157 4.94 5.15 -2.64
C ARG A 157 6.30 4.51 -2.40
N VAL A 158 7.15 5.12 -1.57
CA VAL A 158 8.46 4.55 -1.22
C VAL A 158 8.30 3.26 -0.42
N SER A 159 7.32 3.22 0.49
CA SER A 159 7.05 2.03 1.31
C SER A 159 6.55 0.85 0.49
N GLU A 160 5.69 1.11 -0.51
CA GLU A 160 5.24 0.05 -1.43
C GLU A 160 6.43 -0.52 -2.20
N ALA A 161 7.32 0.35 -2.67
CA ALA A 161 8.46 -0.09 -3.45
C ALA A 161 9.45 -0.94 -2.61
N LEU A 162 9.74 -0.50 -1.38
CA LEU A 162 10.53 -1.29 -0.42
C LEU A 162 9.86 -2.63 -0.11
N ALA A 163 8.54 -2.62 0.15
CA ALA A 163 7.77 -3.83 0.39
C ALA A 163 7.83 -4.81 -0.80
N LYS A 164 7.66 -4.31 -2.03
CA LYS A 164 7.79 -5.10 -3.27
C LYS A 164 9.15 -5.77 -3.37
N LYS A 165 10.24 -5.01 -3.10
CA LYS A 165 11.60 -5.53 -3.11
C LYS A 165 11.77 -6.68 -2.10
N MET A 166 11.28 -6.51 -0.87
CA MET A 166 11.37 -7.53 0.19
C MET A 166 10.64 -8.84 -0.16
N ILE A 167 9.48 -8.76 -0.80
CA ILE A 167 8.67 -9.95 -1.15
C ILE A 167 8.92 -10.46 -2.58
N GLY A 168 9.93 -9.92 -3.26
CA GLY A 168 10.38 -10.35 -4.59
C GLY A 168 9.41 -10.01 -5.73
N ILE A 169 8.63 -8.92 -5.60
CA ILE A 169 7.87 -8.35 -6.71
C ILE A 169 8.77 -7.43 -7.52
N TYR A 170 8.71 -7.54 -8.84
CA TYR A 170 9.49 -6.72 -9.76
C TYR A 170 9.16 -5.23 -9.60
N LEU A 171 10.21 -4.41 -9.49
CA LEU A 171 10.14 -2.96 -9.58
C LEU A 171 10.54 -2.53 -10.97
N ASN A 172 9.72 -1.71 -11.62
CA ASN A 172 10.12 -1.12 -12.89
C ASN A 172 11.10 0.05 -12.67
N PRO A 173 11.87 0.46 -13.70
CA PRO A 173 12.88 1.52 -13.56
C PRO A 173 12.32 2.88 -13.09
N VAL A 174 11.04 3.17 -13.37
CA VAL A 174 10.39 4.40 -12.89
C VAL A 174 10.14 4.30 -11.39
N GLU A 175 9.73 3.14 -10.89
CA GLU A 175 9.56 2.88 -9.45
C GLU A 175 10.87 2.98 -8.69
N GLU A 176 11.95 2.39 -9.21
CA GLU A 176 13.29 2.50 -8.62
C GLU A 176 13.73 3.96 -8.56
N LYS A 177 13.58 4.70 -9.66
CA LYS A 177 13.92 6.13 -9.68
C LYS A 177 13.09 6.94 -8.69
N ILE A 178 11.81 6.64 -8.54
CA ILE A 178 10.94 7.30 -7.55
C ILE A 178 11.46 7.07 -6.12
N VAL A 179 11.91 5.86 -5.79
CA VAL A 179 12.48 5.56 -4.47
C VAL A 179 13.67 6.46 -4.19
N SER A 180 14.66 6.48 -5.09
CA SER A 180 15.86 7.30 -4.92
C SER A 180 15.54 8.79 -4.80
N GLU A 181 14.61 9.31 -5.59
CA GLU A 181 14.24 10.73 -5.57
C GLU A 181 13.42 11.11 -4.33
N VAL A 182 12.55 10.22 -3.82
CA VAL A 182 11.84 10.45 -2.55
C VAL A 182 12.80 10.44 -1.36
N ILE A 183 13.76 9.51 -1.33
CA ILE A 183 14.79 9.44 -0.28
C ILE A 183 15.61 10.74 -0.27
N LYS A 184 16.08 11.18 -1.44
CA LYS A 184 16.81 12.46 -1.60
C LYS A 184 15.97 13.67 -1.22
N HIS A 185 14.66 13.66 -1.51
CA HIS A 185 13.76 14.75 -1.14
C HIS A 185 13.75 15.01 0.37
N TYR A 186 13.91 13.97 1.20
CA TYR A 186 13.99 14.09 2.65
C TYR A 186 15.43 14.25 3.17
N GLY A 187 16.43 14.36 2.29
CA GLY A 187 17.83 14.56 2.67
C GLY A 187 18.53 13.30 3.19
N GLU A 188 17.96 12.12 2.93
CA GLU A 188 18.55 10.83 3.28
C GLU A 188 19.31 10.22 2.10
N GLU A 189 20.20 9.27 2.40
CA GLU A 189 20.94 8.50 1.39
C GLU A 189 20.28 7.14 1.16
N GLU A 190 20.31 6.64 -0.08
CA GLU A 190 19.67 5.38 -0.46
C GLU A 190 20.31 4.17 0.25
N GLU A 191 21.62 4.23 0.50
CA GLU A 191 22.36 3.22 1.26
C GLU A 191 21.85 3.14 2.70
N THR A 192 21.73 4.28 3.39
CA THR A 192 21.19 4.35 4.76
C THR A 192 19.78 3.76 4.87
N ILE A 193 18.89 4.10 3.93
CA ILE A 193 17.53 3.56 3.93
C ILE A 193 17.53 2.07 3.59
N SER A 194 18.40 1.62 2.68
CA SER A 194 18.50 0.20 2.33
C SER A 194 19.07 -0.65 3.48
N GLU A 195 19.97 -0.09 4.30
CA GLU A 195 20.45 -0.74 5.53
C GLU A 195 19.32 -0.86 6.57
N ILE A 196 18.53 0.20 6.77
CA ILE A 196 17.41 0.18 7.73
C ILE A 196 16.29 -0.76 7.29
N PHE A 197 15.98 -0.80 5.98
CA PHE A 197 14.87 -1.57 5.40
C PHE A 197 15.39 -2.74 4.54
N GLY A 198 16.43 -3.43 5.02
CA GLY A 198 17.04 -4.60 4.40
C GLY A 198 16.43 -5.94 4.84
N GLU A 199 17.20 -7.02 4.69
CA GLU A 199 16.78 -8.38 5.07
C GLU A 199 16.46 -8.50 6.57
N ASP A 200 17.32 -7.94 7.44
CA ASP A 200 17.13 -7.95 8.89
C ASP A 200 15.80 -7.29 9.31
N TYR A 201 15.40 -6.20 8.65
CA TYR A 201 14.11 -5.57 8.89
C TYR A 201 12.96 -6.48 8.49
N TYR A 202 13.09 -7.15 7.35
CA TYR A 202 12.06 -8.06 6.86
C TYR A 202 11.89 -9.27 7.78
N GLU A 203 12.98 -9.84 8.32
CA GLU A 203 12.90 -10.90 9.32
C GLU A 203 12.21 -10.39 10.61
N MET A 204 12.60 -9.22 11.11
CA MET A 204 11.99 -8.63 12.30
C MET A 204 10.49 -8.35 12.11
N ILE A 205 10.08 -7.83 10.94
CA ILE A 205 8.70 -7.41 10.71
C ILE A 205 7.75 -8.61 10.54
N GLN A 206 8.26 -9.80 10.20
CA GLN A 206 7.46 -11.02 10.12
C GLN A 206 6.89 -11.44 11.48
N ASP A 207 7.62 -11.19 12.56
CA ASP A 207 7.17 -11.43 13.94
C ASP A 207 6.23 -10.33 14.47
N HIS A 208 6.01 -9.26 13.69
CA HIS A 208 5.14 -8.16 14.10
C HIS A 208 3.69 -8.66 14.25
N PRO A 209 2.97 -8.35 15.36
CA PRO A 209 1.62 -8.88 15.58
C PRO A 209 0.63 -8.62 14.44
N PHE A 210 0.67 -7.44 13.80
CA PHE A 210 -0.17 -7.17 12.64
C PHE A 210 0.21 -7.98 11.39
N PHE A 211 1.49 -8.30 11.20
CA PHE A 211 1.94 -9.15 10.09
C PHE A 211 1.52 -10.59 10.35
N GLU A 212 1.81 -11.13 11.54
CA GLU A 212 1.39 -12.48 11.93
C GLU A 212 -0.12 -12.70 11.81
N ILE A 213 -0.93 -11.76 12.32
CA ILE A 213 -2.39 -11.85 12.24
C ILE A 213 -2.88 -11.85 10.79
N THR A 214 -2.18 -11.15 9.89
CA THR A 214 -2.56 -11.10 8.47
C THR A 214 -2.15 -12.39 7.74
N MET A 215 -1.05 -13.03 8.16
CA MET A 215 -0.53 -14.24 7.53
C MET A 215 -1.15 -15.54 8.07
N LYS A 216 -1.56 -15.56 9.35
CA LYS A 216 -2.18 -16.74 9.99
C LYS A 216 -3.67 -16.92 9.65
N VAL A 217 -4.25 -16.06 8.80
CA VAL A 217 -5.68 -16.07 8.41
C VAL A 217 -5.89 -16.27 6.91
#